data_AF-A0A915MPM8-F1
#
_entry.id   AF-A0A915MPM8-F1
#
_cell.length_a   1.000
_cell.length_b   1.000
_cell.length_c   1.000
_cell.angle_alpha   90.00
_cell.angle_beta   90.00
_cell.angle_gamma   90.00
#
_symmetry.space_group_name_H-M   'P 1'
#
loop_
_entity.id
_entity.type
_entity.pdbx_description
1 polymer ?
#
loop_
_entity_poly.entity_id
_entity_poly.type
_entity_poly.pdbx_seq_one_letter_code
_entity_poly.pdbx_strand_id
1 'polypeptide(L)'
;MKIVNNVILFLNLIKIIFCSFCGETSIPFSLEILSDGHLILGCARPNCFGWNSFGKPQKLNDSNFYRVNKQHPDGFFRKSFTSTIPKPLNDFEAIWYKPQIANCQTGYGSSPCNKINNWVGGIGPYSNLKNGNNQKPLLLRCCHWEGLVNSEDRGIANINKGNIIYGGEVFFEDSSNDNKRQYAFDYVSDIRQNNRGEEGEGYVVSTSTN
;
A
#
# COMPACT_ATOMS: atom_id res chain seq x y z
N MET A 1 -20.01 41.81 -10.95
CA MET A 1 -19.74 40.66 -11.85
C MET A 1 -18.25 40.25 -11.94
N LYS A 2 -17.39 40.55 -10.95
CA LYS A 2 -15.98 40.08 -10.89
C LYS A 2 -15.76 38.93 -9.89
N ILE A 3 -16.60 38.84 -8.85
CA ILE A 3 -16.50 37.82 -7.79
C ILE A 3 -16.87 36.42 -8.32
N VAL A 4 -17.87 36.33 -9.20
CA VAL A 4 -18.33 35.04 -9.78
C VAL A 4 -17.25 34.40 -10.67
N ASN A 5 -16.50 35.19 -11.44
CA ASN A 5 -15.41 34.68 -12.28
C ASN A 5 -14.22 34.13 -11.47
N ASN A 6 -13.90 34.73 -10.32
CA ASN A 6 -12.82 34.25 -9.45
C ASN A 6 -13.18 32.94 -8.73
N VAL A 7 -14.45 32.73 -8.38
CA VAL A 7 -14.93 31.47 -7.79
C VAL A 7 -14.91 30.33 -8.82
N ILE A 8 -15.28 30.60 -10.08
CA ILE A 8 -15.21 29.61 -11.17
C ILE A 8 -13.75 29.25 -11.51
N LEU A 9 -12.80 30.19 -11.39
CA LEU A 9 -11.37 29.92 -11.57
C LEU A 9 -10.81 29.03 -10.44
N PHE A 10 -11.24 29.25 -9.20
CA PHE A 10 -10.83 28.43 -8.04
C PHE A 10 -11.40 27.01 -8.08
N LEU A 11 -12.64 26.84 -8.59
CA LEU A 11 -13.27 25.53 -8.78
C LEU A 11 -12.60 24.68 -9.88
N ASN A 12 -11.95 25.31 -10.88
CA ASN A 12 -11.18 24.62 -11.93
C ASN A 12 -9.76 24.18 -11.49
N LEU A 13 -9.32 24.57 -10.29
CA LEU A 13 -8.02 24.18 -9.73
C LEU A 13 -8.08 22.93 -8.84
N ILE A 14 -9.28 22.42 -8.54
CA ILE A 14 -9.45 21.15 -7.85
C ILE A 14 -9.25 20.03 -8.89
N LYS A 15 -7.99 19.79 -9.26
CA LYS A 15 -7.62 18.54 -9.92
C LYS A 15 -7.98 17.42 -8.96
N ILE A 16 -8.97 16.62 -9.32
CA ILE A 16 -9.32 15.41 -8.56
C ILE A 16 -8.08 14.53 -8.59
N ILE A 17 -7.43 14.41 -7.43
CA ILE A 17 -6.21 13.62 -7.28
C ILE A 17 -6.65 12.17 -7.11
N PHE A 18 -6.40 11.37 -8.13
CA PHE A 18 -6.62 9.93 -8.14
C PHE A 18 -5.50 9.28 -7.34
N CYS A 19 -5.73 8.61 -6.23
CA CYS A 19 -4.62 7.97 -5.50
C CYS A 19 -5.13 6.75 -4.75
N SER A 20 -4.26 5.76 -4.65
CA SER A 20 -4.40 4.66 -3.71
C SER A 20 -3.54 4.88 -2.48
N PHE A 21 -4.06 4.50 -1.31
CA PHE A 21 -3.37 4.53 -0.03
C PHE A 21 -3.92 3.43 0.87
N CYS A 22 -3.04 2.58 1.41
CA CYS A 22 -3.43 1.50 2.32
C CYS A 22 -3.82 1.97 3.73
N GLY A 23 -3.57 3.24 4.07
CA GLY A 23 -3.71 3.72 5.45
C GLY A 23 -2.51 3.35 6.33
N GLU A 24 -2.49 3.87 7.55
CA GLU A 24 -1.44 3.68 8.54
C GLU A 24 -1.59 2.37 9.34
N THR A 25 -2.70 1.64 9.14
CA THR A 25 -3.00 0.40 9.88
C THR A 25 -2.92 -0.86 9.03
N SER A 26 -2.39 -0.73 7.81
CA SER A 26 -2.37 -1.82 6.81
C SER A 26 -1.15 -1.71 5.90
N ILE A 27 -0.81 -2.83 5.26
CA ILE A 27 0.40 -3.02 4.44
C ILE A 27 -0.02 -3.55 3.06
N PRO A 28 0.56 -3.09 1.94
CA PRO A 28 0.29 -3.68 0.64
C PRO A 28 0.94 -5.06 0.51
N PHE A 29 0.13 -6.06 0.20
CA PHE A 29 0.61 -7.42 -0.06
C PHE A 29 0.64 -7.76 -1.54
N SER A 30 -0.03 -6.97 -2.39
CA SER A 30 -0.07 -7.24 -3.83
C SER A 30 -0.04 -5.98 -4.66
N LEU A 31 0.49 -6.12 -5.87
CA LEU A 31 0.39 -5.13 -6.93
C LEU A 31 0.00 -5.83 -8.23
N GLU A 32 -1.07 -5.37 -8.85
CA GLU A 32 -1.52 -5.82 -10.16
C GLU A 32 -1.43 -4.68 -11.18
N ILE A 33 -1.04 -5.02 -12.40
CA ILE A 33 -1.11 -4.11 -13.55
C ILE A 33 -2.23 -4.65 -14.44
N LEU A 34 -3.32 -3.91 -14.57
CA LEU A 34 -4.40 -4.26 -15.49
C LEU A 34 -3.92 -4.22 -16.94
N SER A 35 -4.67 -4.87 -17.84
CA SER A 35 -4.34 -4.91 -19.27
C SER A 35 -4.25 -3.52 -19.92
N ASP A 36 -4.91 -2.51 -19.35
CA ASP A 36 -4.86 -1.12 -19.80
C ASP A 36 -3.71 -0.30 -19.17
N GLY A 37 -2.95 -0.91 -18.25
CA GLY A 37 -1.80 -0.31 -17.55
C GLY A 37 -2.12 0.28 -16.19
N HIS A 38 -3.39 0.31 -15.75
CA HIS A 38 -3.72 0.82 -14.42
C HIS A 38 -3.17 -0.10 -13.31
N LEU A 39 -2.65 0.52 -12.26
CA LEU A 39 -2.13 -0.17 -11.08
C LEU A 39 -3.23 -0.40 -10.05
N ILE A 40 -3.27 -1.59 -9.47
CA ILE A 40 -4.18 -1.97 -8.38
C ILE A 40 -3.34 -2.39 -7.18
N LEU A 41 -3.43 -1.63 -6.09
CA LEU A 41 -2.74 -1.91 -4.83
C LEU A 41 -3.64 -2.72 -3.88
N GLY A 42 -3.24 -3.95 -3.55
CA GLY A 42 -3.96 -4.78 -2.58
C GLY A 42 -3.40 -4.60 -1.18
N CYS A 43 -4.24 -4.16 -0.25
CA CYS A 43 -3.87 -3.87 1.14
C CYS A 43 -4.50 -4.88 2.10
N ALA A 44 -3.77 -5.24 3.15
CA ALA A 44 -4.30 -6.06 4.24
C ALA A 44 -3.69 -5.66 5.58
N ARG A 45 -4.36 -6.05 6.66
CA ARG A 45 -3.85 -5.90 8.02
C ARG A 45 -3.29 -7.25 8.50
N PRO A 46 -1.96 -7.39 8.66
CA PRO A 46 -1.38 -8.59 9.26
C PRO A 46 -1.58 -8.62 10.77
N ASN A 47 -1.43 -9.80 11.37
CA ASN A 47 -1.64 -9.98 12.82
C ASN A 47 -0.67 -9.20 13.72
N CYS A 48 0.52 -8.85 13.23
CA CYS A 48 1.52 -8.08 13.98
C CYS A 48 1.32 -6.55 13.92
N PHE A 49 0.41 -6.05 13.08
CA PHE A 49 0.32 -4.64 12.73
C PHE A 49 -1.14 -4.13 12.69
N GLY A 50 -1.33 -2.82 12.82
CA GLY A 50 -2.65 -2.17 12.87
C GLY A 50 -3.28 -2.15 14.26
N TRP A 51 -2.48 -2.17 15.33
CA TRP A 51 -2.94 -2.22 16.73
C TRP A 51 -2.64 -0.92 17.47
N ASN A 52 -3.57 -0.47 18.30
CA ASN A 52 -3.41 0.74 19.12
C ASN A 52 -2.67 0.47 20.44
N SER A 53 -2.43 1.50 21.25
CA SER A 53 -1.75 1.36 22.55
C SER A 53 -2.45 0.41 23.53
N PHE A 54 -3.72 0.07 23.31
CA PHE A 54 -4.47 -0.88 24.12
C PHE A 54 -4.48 -2.30 23.53
N GLY A 55 -3.68 -2.56 22.49
CA GLY A 55 -3.66 -3.85 21.78
C GLY A 55 -4.96 -4.17 21.05
N LYS A 56 -5.79 -3.17 20.77
CA LYS A 56 -7.04 -3.32 20.02
C LYS A 56 -6.84 -2.95 18.56
N PRO A 57 -7.62 -3.51 17.62
CA PRO A 57 -7.56 -3.11 16.23
C PRO A 57 -7.77 -1.59 16.13
N GLN A 58 -6.78 -0.89 15.59
CA GLN A 58 -6.90 0.53 15.36
C GLN A 58 -7.87 0.74 14.19
N LYS A 59 -8.99 1.40 14.46
CA LYS A 59 -10.00 1.74 13.44
C LYS A 59 -9.67 3.10 12.84
N LEU A 60 -8.66 3.14 11.97
CA LEU A 60 -8.49 4.28 11.07
C LEU A 60 -9.26 3.99 9.77
N ASN A 61 -10.08 4.96 9.33
CA ASN A 61 -10.70 4.99 8.01
C ASN A 61 -9.83 5.82 7.06
N ASP A 62 -8.53 5.55 7.07
CA ASP A 62 -7.52 6.34 6.36
C ASP A 62 -7.06 5.68 5.06
N SER A 63 -7.50 4.45 4.78
CA SER A 63 -7.33 3.88 3.44
C SER A 63 -8.21 4.62 2.43
N ASN A 64 -7.66 4.82 1.23
CA ASN A 64 -8.36 5.49 0.14
C ASN A 64 -8.02 4.81 -1.17
N PHE A 65 -9.04 4.48 -1.96
CA PHE A 65 -8.89 3.90 -3.30
C PHE A 65 -9.76 4.67 -4.27
N TYR A 66 -9.14 5.23 -5.29
CA TYR A 66 -9.85 5.97 -6.31
C TYR A 66 -10.38 5.04 -7.41
N ARG A 67 -11.61 5.29 -7.86
CA ARG A 67 -12.22 4.55 -8.98
C ARG A 67 -11.89 5.19 -10.31
N VAL A 68 -10.92 4.62 -11.02
CA VAL A 68 -10.57 5.07 -12.36
C VAL A 68 -11.75 4.86 -13.31
N ASN A 69 -12.15 5.94 -13.98
CA ASN A 69 -13.32 5.98 -14.88
C ASN A 69 -14.61 5.39 -14.28
N LYS A 70 -14.76 5.41 -12.94
CA LYS A 70 -15.87 4.82 -12.18
C LYS A 70 -16.02 3.29 -12.31
N GLN A 71 -15.10 2.58 -12.98
CA GLN A 71 -15.21 1.15 -13.25
C GLN A 71 -14.45 0.32 -12.20
N HIS A 72 -13.13 0.54 -12.07
CA HIS A 72 -12.27 -0.26 -11.19
C HIS A 72 -11.53 0.64 -10.18
N PRO A 73 -11.48 0.27 -8.88
CA PRO A 73 -10.67 0.99 -7.90
C PRO A 73 -9.18 0.70 -8.11
N ASP A 74 -8.32 1.70 -7.94
CA ASP A 74 -6.85 1.62 -8.02
C ASP A 74 -6.19 0.91 -6.81
N GLY A 75 -7.01 0.22 -6.03
CA GLY A 75 -6.62 -0.63 -4.93
C GLY A 75 -7.83 -1.21 -4.21
N PHE A 76 -7.57 -2.08 -3.27
CA PHE A 76 -8.61 -2.70 -2.46
C PHE A 76 -8.08 -3.11 -1.10
N PHE A 77 -9.01 -3.22 -0.16
CA PHE A 77 -8.74 -3.88 1.11
C PHE A 77 -9.15 -5.35 1.02
N ARG A 78 -8.24 -6.27 1.28
CA ARG A 78 -8.61 -7.68 1.41
C ARG A 78 -9.53 -7.80 2.62
N LYS A 79 -10.68 -8.45 2.44
CA LYS A 79 -11.57 -8.80 3.56
C LYS A 79 -10.76 -9.69 4.51
N SER A 80 -10.32 -9.15 5.64
CA SER A 80 -9.55 -9.93 6.61
C SER A 80 -10.37 -11.12 7.06
N PHE A 81 -9.82 -12.32 6.93
CA PHE A 81 -10.25 -13.44 7.73
C PHE A 81 -9.85 -13.11 9.17
N THR A 82 -10.84 -12.72 9.98
CA THR A 82 -10.73 -12.41 11.42
C THR A 82 -10.29 -13.59 12.30
N SER A 83 -9.71 -14.64 11.72
CA SER A 83 -9.45 -15.92 12.39
C SER A 83 -8.48 -15.81 13.57
N THR A 84 -7.64 -14.77 13.61
CA THR A 84 -6.64 -14.58 14.66
C THR A 84 -6.47 -13.10 15.03
N ILE A 85 -7.55 -12.45 15.49
CA ILE A 85 -7.38 -11.24 16.31
C ILE A 85 -6.51 -11.66 17.51
N PRO A 86 -5.31 -11.06 17.72
CA PRO A 86 -4.49 -11.32 18.89
C PRO A 86 -5.33 -11.12 20.14
N LYS A 87 -5.08 -11.94 21.17
CA LYS A 87 -5.78 -11.77 22.44
C LYS A 87 -5.62 -10.33 22.92
N PRO A 88 -6.70 -9.65 23.32
CA PRO A 88 -6.60 -8.31 23.85
C PRO A 88 -5.65 -8.33 25.05
N LEU A 89 -4.79 -7.31 25.13
CA LEU A 89 -3.84 -7.16 26.21
C LEU A 89 -4.57 -6.95 27.53
N ASN A 90 -4.00 -7.49 28.62
CA ASN A 90 -4.47 -7.14 29.96
C ASN A 90 -4.00 -5.73 30.37
N ASP A 91 -4.55 -5.20 31.46
CA ASP A 91 -4.27 -3.82 31.90
C ASP A 91 -2.78 -3.58 32.18
N PHE A 92 -2.05 -4.59 32.65
CA PHE A 92 -0.61 -4.48 32.91
C PHE A 92 0.21 -4.47 31.61
N GLU A 93 -0.14 -5.33 30.65
CA GLU A 93 0.50 -5.39 29.33
C GLU A 93 0.26 -4.12 28.52
N ALA A 94 -0.93 -3.53 28.62
CA ALA A 94 -1.30 -2.30 27.93
C ALA A 94 -0.43 -1.09 28.33
N ILE A 95 0.14 -1.08 29.55
CA ILE A 95 1.00 0.02 30.03
C ILE A 95 2.26 0.17 29.18
N TRP A 96 2.82 -0.95 28.70
CA TRP A 96 4.09 -0.98 27.96
C TRP A 96 3.92 -1.22 26.47
N TYR A 97 2.68 -1.41 26.01
CA TYR A 97 2.40 -1.71 24.63
C TYR A 97 2.50 -0.47 23.74
N LYS A 98 3.43 -0.52 22.79
CA LYS A 98 3.54 0.51 21.76
C LYS A 98 2.50 0.23 20.66
N PRO A 99 1.83 1.26 20.13
CA PRO A 99 1.02 1.11 18.92
C PRO A 99 1.85 0.51 17.77
N GLN A 100 1.24 -0.41 17.03
CA GLN A 100 1.84 -1.04 15.86
C GLN A 100 1.18 -0.45 14.61
N ILE A 101 1.46 0.82 14.34
CA ILE A 101 0.92 1.58 13.21
C ILE A 101 2.04 2.30 12.47
N ALA A 102 1.79 2.68 11.23
CA ALA A 102 2.75 3.39 10.40
C ALA A 102 2.77 4.88 10.72
N ASN A 103 3.89 5.52 10.41
CA ASN A 103 3.94 6.93 10.07
C ASN A 103 4.13 7.06 8.56
N CYS A 104 3.17 7.69 7.88
CA CYS A 104 3.21 7.83 6.42
C CYS A 104 3.46 9.28 6.01
N GLN A 105 4.18 9.46 4.89
CA GLN A 105 4.36 10.77 4.28
C GLN A 105 3.00 11.45 4.03
N THR A 106 2.91 12.78 4.03
CA THR A 106 1.64 13.48 3.83
C THR A 106 1.19 13.54 2.36
N GLY A 107 2.11 13.34 1.42
CA GLY A 107 1.86 13.40 -0.01
C GLY A 107 2.60 12.31 -0.79
N TYR A 108 2.56 12.43 -2.12
CA TYR A 108 3.18 11.50 -3.04
C TYR A 108 4.40 12.16 -3.70
N GLY A 109 5.52 11.45 -3.76
CA GLY A 109 6.76 11.90 -4.39
C GLY A 109 7.35 10.83 -5.29
N SER A 110 8.34 11.19 -6.11
CA SER A 110 9.01 10.25 -7.04
C SER A 110 10.16 9.47 -6.40
N SER A 111 10.42 9.66 -5.10
CA SER A 111 11.49 8.95 -4.40
C SER A 111 11.08 7.51 -4.10
N PRO A 112 11.99 6.54 -4.23
CA PRO A 112 11.73 5.15 -3.85
C PRO A 112 11.51 5.02 -2.34
N CYS A 113 10.82 3.96 -1.94
CA CYS A 113 10.56 3.63 -0.53
C CYS A 113 11.58 2.66 0.06
N ASN A 114 12.72 2.48 -0.60
CA ASN A 114 13.79 1.51 -0.28
C ASN A 114 14.63 1.82 0.98
N LYS A 115 14.17 2.68 1.89
CA LYS A 115 14.84 2.92 3.16
C LYS A 115 14.53 1.77 4.12
N ILE A 116 15.42 1.54 5.09
CA ILE A 116 15.12 0.62 6.19
C ILE A 116 13.83 1.06 6.88
N ASN A 117 13.03 0.10 7.32
CA ASN A 117 11.75 0.31 7.98
C ASN A 117 10.66 0.96 7.13
N ASN A 118 10.89 1.14 5.83
CA ASN A 118 9.96 1.79 4.93
C ASN A 118 9.38 0.82 3.90
N TRP A 119 8.18 1.16 3.40
CA TRP A 119 7.54 0.47 2.31
C TRP A 119 6.66 1.43 1.51
N VAL A 120 6.10 0.94 0.40
CA VAL A 120 5.11 1.68 -0.39
C VAL A 120 3.78 1.70 0.36
N GLY A 121 3.35 2.84 0.87
CA GLY A 121 2.02 3.00 1.47
C GLY A 121 0.90 3.26 0.46
N GLY A 122 1.25 3.82 -0.71
CA GLY A 122 0.28 4.22 -1.71
C GLY A 122 0.90 4.64 -3.04
N ILE A 123 0.06 4.68 -4.07
CA ILE A 123 0.42 5.08 -5.43
C ILE A 123 -0.36 6.34 -5.82
N GLY A 124 0.37 7.33 -6.35
CA GLY A 124 -0.18 8.62 -6.76
C GLY A 124 -0.97 8.56 -8.07
N PRO A 125 -1.50 9.70 -8.55
CA PRO A 125 -2.43 9.74 -9.68
C PRO A 125 -1.86 9.29 -10.99
N TYR A 126 -2.58 8.35 -11.61
CA TYR A 126 -2.35 7.84 -12.95
C TYR A 126 -2.66 8.88 -14.06
N SER A 127 -3.38 9.96 -13.76
CA SER A 127 -4.15 10.77 -14.75
C SER A 127 -3.38 11.62 -15.76
N ASN A 128 -2.11 11.36 -16.02
CA ASN A 128 -1.43 11.95 -17.17
C ASN A 128 -0.27 11.07 -17.67
N LEU A 129 -0.41 9.74 -17.70
CA LEU A 129 0.62 8.89 -18.29
C LEU A 129 0.71 9.00 -19.83
N LYS A 130 -0.26 9.66 -20.47
CA LYS A 130 -0.22 9.99 -21.91
C LYS A 130 -0.70 11.41 -22.18
N ASN A 131 0.16 12.41 -21.95
CA ASN A 131 -0.01 13.73 -22.54
C ASN A 131 1.29 14.08 -23.28
N GLY A 132 1.36 13.76 -24.57
CA GLY A 132 2.56 13.87 -25.39
C GLY A 132 3.65 12.86 -25.01
N ASN A 133 4.78 12.89 -25.73
CA ASN A 133 5.92 11.97 -25.59
C ASN A 133 6.64 12.00 -24.21
N ASN A 134 6.02 12.55 -23.17
CA ASN A 134 6.58 12.71 -21.83
C ASN A 134 5.78 11.89 -20.82
N GLN A 135 6.24 10.65 -20.56
CA GLN A 135 5.73 9.85 -19.44
C GLN A 135 6.01 10.60 -18.12
N LYS A 136 4.98 10.77 -17.31
CA LYS A 136 5.15 11.32 -15.95
C LYS A 136 5.75 10.27 -15.02
N PRO A 137 6.58 10.68 -14.05
CA PRO A 137 7.18 9.75 -13.10
C PRO A 137 6.12 9.08 -12.23
N LEU A 138 6.33 7.82 -11.88
CA LEU A 138 5.58 7.13 -10.83
C LEU A 138 5.74 7.91 -9.53
N LEU A 139 4.62 8.22 -8.88
CA LEU A 139 4.59 8.88 -7.58
C LEU A 139 4.17 7.86 -6.52
N LEU A 140 4.95 7.76 -5.46
CA LEU A 140 4.74 6.87 -4.33
C LEU A 140 4.55 7.68 -3.05
N ARG A 141 3.78 7.12 -2.13
CA ARG A 141 3.69 7.60 -0.75
C ARG A 141 4.31 6.55 0.13
N CYS A 142 5.45 6.85 0.75
CA CYS A 142 6.12 5.89 1.62
C CYS A 142 5.55 5.94 3.04
N CYS A 143 5.50 4.77 3.66
CA CYS A 143 5.20 4.60 5.07
C CYS A 143 6.41 4.03 5.81
N HIS A 144 6.44 4.23 7.11
CA HIS A 144 7.52 3.83 7.99
C HIS A 144 6.97 3.20 9.29
N TRP A 145 7.60 2.12 9.75
CA TRP A 145 7.29 1.45 11.01
C TRP A 145 8.51 0.69 11.51
N GLU A 146 8.92 0.99 12.74
CA GLU A 146 10.14 0.43 13.36
C GLU A 146 10.14 -1.11 13.48
N GLY A 147 8.96 -1.75 13.46
CA GLY A 147 8.86 -3.20 13.50
C GLY A 147 9.43 -3.92 12.26
N LEU A 148 9.65 -3.19 11.16
CA LEU A 148 10.21 -3.72 9.92
C LEU A 148 11.75 -3.79 9.90
N VAL A 149 12.44 -3.50 11.01
CA VAL A 149 13.92 -3.46 11.04
C VAL A 149 14.57 -4.80 10.74
N ASN A 150 13.87 -5.88 11.03
CA ASN A 150 14.32 -7.24 10.76
C ASN A 150 13.68 -7.81 9.49
N SER A 151 13.12 -6.97 8.61
CA SER A 151 12.56 -7.46 7.37
C SER A 151 13.64 -8.01 6.44
N GLU A 152 13.32 -9.13 5.80
CA GLU A 152 14.18 -9.81 4.84
C GLU A 152 13.76 -9.48 3.41
N ASP A 153 14.72 -9.29 2.51
CA ASP A 153 14.46 -9.11 1.09
C ASP A 153 14.00 -10.44 0.47
N ARG A 154 12.83 -10.43 -0.17
CA ARG A 154 12.26 -11.59 -0.88
C ARG A 154 12.58 -11.59 -2.36
N GLY A 155 13.18 -10.51 -2.85
CA GLY A 155 13.66 -10.37 -4.21
C GLY A 155 12.91 -9.30 -5.01
N ILE A 156 13.24 -9.28 -6.30
CA ILE A 156 12.77 -8.28 -7.25
C ILE A 156 12.07 -8.99 -8.41
N ALA A 157 10.88 -8.53 -8.77
CA ALA A 157 10.12 -9.02 -9.92
C ALA A 157 9.96 -7.92 -10.97
N ASN A 158 10.07 -8.29 -12.24
CA ASN A 158 9.62 -7.47 -13.35
C ASN A 158 8.19 -7.89 -13.68
N ILE A 159 7.24 -6.96 -13.61
CA ILE A 159 5.84 -7.22 -13.93
C ILE A 159 5.38 -6.30 -15.07
N ASN A 160 4.61 -6.87 -15.99
CA ASN A 160 4.04 -6.18 -17.15
C ASN A 160 2.51 -6.13 -17.04
N LYS A 161 1.85 -5.49 -18.02
CA LYS A 161 0.39 -5.45 -18.11
C LYS A 161 -0.21 -6.86 -18.08
N GLY A 162 -1.27 -7.04 -17.29
CA GLY A 162 -1.91 -8.32 -17.03
C GLY A 162 -1.21 -9.19 -15.98
N ASN A 163 -0.14 -8.72 -15.34
CA ASN A 163 0.55 -9.46 -14.28
C ASN A 163 0.19 -8.95 -12.89
N ILE A 164 0.32 -9.85 -11.92
CA ILE A 164 0.15 -9.58 -10.50
C ILE A 164 1.32 -10.18 -9.73
N ILE A 165 1.83 -9.43 -8.74
CA ILE A 165 2.64 -9.98 -7.66
C ILE A 165 1.77 -10.08 -6.41
N TYR A 166 1.89 -11.19 -5.69
CA TYR A 166 1.05 -11.52 -4.55
C TYR A 166 1.91 -12.08 -3.41
N GLY A 167 1.83 -11.44 -2.25
CA GLY A 167 2.42 -11.89 -0.99
C GLY A 167 1.33 -12.16 0.06
N GLY A 168 1.52 -11.67 1.28
CA GLY A 168 0.56 -11.81 2.37
C GLY A 168 1.08 -12.68 3.51
N GLU A 169 0.15 -13.27 4.26
CA GLU A 169 0.45 -14.02 5.48
C GLU A 169 1.27 -15.28 5.20
N VAL A 170 2.33 -15.46 5.98
CA VAL A 170 3.12 -16.69 6.02
C VAL A 170 2.79 -17.41 7.32
N PHE A 171 2.44 -18.69 7.21
CA PHE A 171 1.95 -19.50 8.30
C PHE A 171 2.90 -20.65 8.63
N PHE A 172 3.00 -21.01 9.92
CA PHE A 172 3.65 -22.25 10.29
C PHE A 172 2.85 -23.44 9.75
N GLU A 173 3.55 -24.40 9.14
CA GLU A 173 2.97 -25.70 8.82
C GLU A 173 2.96 -26.54 10.09
N ASP A 174 1.86 -26.49 10.85
CA ASP A 174 1.62 -27.46 11.92
C ASP A 174 0.52 -28.42 11.45
N SER A 175 0.89 -29.68 11.22
CA SER A 175 -0.03 -30.74 10.78
C SER A 175 -1.01 -31.20 11.87
N SER A 176 -0.91 -30.65 13.10
CA SER A 176 -1.70 -31.09 14.25
C SER A 176 -2.90 -30.20 14.62
N ASN A 177 -3.07 -29.03 13.99
CA ASN A 177 -4.17 -28.11 14.30
C ASN A 177 -4.66 -27.37 13.05
N ASP A 178 -5.98 -27.26 12.88
CA ASP A 178 -6.62 -26.45 11.83
C ASP A 178 -6.31 -24.94 11.96
N ASN A 179 -5.77 -24.51 13.10
CA ASN A 179 -5.48 -23.11 13.39
C ASN A 179 -4.03 -22.76 13.02
N LYS A 180 -3.81 -22.42 11.76
CA LYS A 180 -2.51 -21.98 11.25
C LYS A 180 -2.11 -20.64 11.88
N ARG A 181 -0.98 -20.61 12.60
CA ARG A 181 -0.42 -19.38 13.20
C ARG A 181 0.40 -18.63 12.16
N GLN A 182 0.01 -17.39 11.86
CA GLN A 182 0.83 -16.48 11.06
C GLN A 182 2.10 -16.12 11.83
N TYR A 183 3.25 -16.21 11.18
CA TYR A 183 4.54 -15.81 11.76
C TYR A 183 5.25 -14.72 10.97
N ALA A 184 4.89 -14.52 9.70
CA ALA A 184 5.45 -13.46 8.89
C ALA A 184 4.41 -12.87 7.91
N PHE A 185 4.77 -11.79 7.25
CA PHE A 185 3.97 -11.16 6.19
C PHE A 185 4.82 -10.66 5.03
N ASP A 186 4.54 -11.15 3.83
CA ASP A 186 5.18 -10.72 2.58
C ASP A 186 4.48 -9.44 2.06
N TYR A 187 5.23 -8.39 1.80
CA TYR A 187 4.73 -7.09 1.37
C TYR A 187 5.51 -6.46 0.21
N VAL A 188 4.89 -5.48 -0.44
CA VAL A 188 5.51 -4.66 -1.49
C VAL A 188 6.35 -3.56 -0.84
N SER A 189 7.67 -3.68 -0.91
CA SER A 189 8.61 -2.75 -0.27
C SER A 189 8.97 -1.56 -1.15
N ASP A 190 9.08 -1.74 -2.46
CA ASP A 190 9.36 -0.66 -3.42
C ASP A 190 8.79 -0.94 -4.82
N ILE A 191 8.50 0.11 -5.59
CA ILE A 191 8.02 0.01 -6.98
C ILE A 191 8.79 1.02 -7.84
N ARG A 192 9.33 0.58 -8.97
CA ARG A 192 10.05 1.44 -9.92
C ARG A 192 9.54 1.23 -11.34
N GLN A 193 9.49 2.28 -12.15
CA GLN A 193 9.19 2.15 -13.57
C GLN A 193 10.33 1.39 -14.28
N ASN A 194 9.98 0.44 -15.15
CA ASN A 194 10.95 -0.24 -15.99
C ASN A 194 11.16 0.55 -17.29
N ASN A 195 12.32 1.18 -17.44
CA ASN A 195 12.66 2.01 -18.61
C ASN A 195 13.34 1.21 -19.74
N ARG A 196 13.37 -0.13 -19.68
CA ARG A 196 13.91 -0.95 -20.76
C ARG A 196 12.86 -1.07 -21.87
N GLY A 197 13.21 -0.54 -23.04
CA GLY A 197 12.31 -0.35 -24.18
C GLY A 197 11.81 -1.63 -24.85
N GLU A 198 10.81 -1.42 -25.71
CA GLU A 198 10.16 -2.32 -26.68
C GLU A 198 8.96 -3.15 -26.21
N GLU A 199 8.85 -3.53 -24.93
CA GLU A 199 7.61 -4.13 -24.39
C GLU A 199 7.02 -3.22 -23.30
N GLY A 200 5.86 -2.62 -23.61
CA GLY A 200 5.38 -1.40 -22.94
C GLY A 200 5.22 -1.44 -21.43
N GLU A 201 5.52 -0.30 -20.78
CA GLU A 201 5.04 0.15 -19.46
C GLU A 201 4.97 -0.95 -18.36
N GLY A 202 6.12 -1.57 -18.06
CA GLY A 202 6.27 -2.48 -16.93
C GLY A 202 6.84 -1.81 -15.66
N TYR A 203 6.83 -2.54 -14.55
CA TYR A 203 7.38 -2.10 -13.26
C TYR A 203 8.33 -3.14 -12.66
N VAL A 204 9.35 -2.65 -11.97
CA VAL A 204 10.26 -3.42 -11.13
C VAL A 204 9.74 -3.31 -9.69
N VAL A 205 9.32 -4.42 -9.11
CA VAL A 205 8.72 -4.47 -7.76
C VAL A 205 9.66 -5.22 -6.83
N SER A 206 9.96 -4.61 -5.68
CA SER A 206 10.72 -5.27 -4.62
C SER A 206 9.74 -5.77 -3.55
N THR A 207 9.97 -6.96 -3.02
CA THR A 207 9.15 -7.53 -1.95
C THR A 207 10.00 -7.87 -0.75
N SER A 208 9.40 -7.85 0.43
CA SER A 208 10.08 -8.16 1.68
C SER A 208 9.16 -8.90 2.63
N THR A 209 9.73 -9.62 3.58
CA THR A 209 8.99 -10.35 4.62
C THR A 209 9.35 -9.76 5.98
N ASN A 210 8.34 -9.55 6.83
CA ASN A 210 8.54 -9.24 8.25
C ASN A 210 7.98 -10.37 9.12
#